data_AF-A0A7C6AZB0-F1
#
_entry.id   AF-A0A7C6AZB0-F1
#
_cell.length_a   1.000
_cell.length_b   1.000
_cell.length_c   1.000
_cell.angle_alpha   90.00
_cell.angle_beta   90.00
_cell.angle_gamma   90.00
#
_symmetry.space_group_name_H-M   'P 1'
#
loop_
_entity.id
_entity.type
_entity.pdbx_description
1 polymer ?
#
loop_
_entity_poly.entity_id
_entity_poly.type
_entity_poly.pdbx_seq_one_letter_code
_entity_poly.pdbx_strand_id
1 'polypeptide(L)'
;MKTARTVSGHPRPSLVRWVAGLALIFGLATTGCHTPKVSHEAKMGPVYDRPFPLGQVTDAHWETMQTNAEAADFIFFDHEFVGQTAELTPLGRKHLLSVALRLEHVPFPIVIEESPRGENPQLDENRRQTVVNQLAQLGLDRQMIEARTVVAPAFTEGLSAIEGEAAYYRTLMDGNYGNGSYGGLGRGFGGWRR
;
A
#
# COMPACT_ATOMS: atom_id res chain seq x y z
N MET A 1 -31.54 -112.23 -12.82
CA MET A 1 -31.04 -111.00 -12.15
C MET A 1 -31.01 -109.87 -13.17
N LYS A 2 -31.94 -108.90 -13.05
CA LYS A 2 -32.02 -107.70 -13.91
C LYS A 2 -31.36 -106.53 -13.17
N THR A 3 -30.30 -105.97 -13.73
CA THR A 3 -29.64 -104.75 -13.26
C THR A 3 -30.33 -103.52 -13.86
N ALA A 4 -30.90 -102.67 -13.01
CA ALA A 4 -31.53 -101.41 -13.39
C ALA A 4 -30.49 -100.29 -13.50
N ARG A 5 -30.47 -99.58 -14.62
CA ARG A 5 -29.74 -98.31 -14.81
C ARG A 5 -30.57 -97.15 -14.25
N THR A 6 -29.99 -96.38 -13.34
CA THR A 6 -30.48 -95.07 -12.89
C THR A 6 -30.04 -93.99 -13.87
N VAL A 7 -31.00 -93.18 -14.35
CA VAL A 7 -30.77 -92.00 -15.21
C VAL A 7 -30.77 -90.77 -14.31
N SER A 8 -29.66 -90.02 -14.27
CA SER A 8 -29.56 -88.74 -13.57
C SER A 8 -29.99 -87.58 -14.48
N GLY A 9 -31.07 -86.88 -14.09
CA GLY A 9 -31.56 -85.69 -14.78
C GLY A 9 -30.70 -84.45 -14.47
N HIS A 10 -30.37 -83.67 -15.50
CA HIS A 10 -29.72 -82.36 -15.35
C HIS A 10 -30.74 -81.28 -14.94
N PRO A 11 -30.43 -80.38 -13.98
CA PRO A 11 -31.32 -79.29 -13.62
C PRO A 11 -31.29 -78.16 -14.67
N ARG A 12 -32.47 -77.73 -15.12
CA ARG A 12 -32.66 -76.58 -16.02
C ARG A 12 -32.28 -75.28 -15.31
N PRO A 13 -31.51 -74.36 -15.92
CA PRO A 13 -31.20 -73.07 -15.30
C PRO A 13 -32.46 -72.19 -15.24
N SER A 14 -32.79 -71.73 -14.04
CA SER A 14 -33.99 -70.93 -13.75
C SER A 14 -33.86 -69.48 -14.23
N LEU A 15 -34.91 -68.99 -14.91
CA LEU A 15 -35.11 -67.61 -15.37
C LEU A 15 -34.84 -66.53 -14.31
N VAL A 16 -34.89 -66.89 -13.03
CA VAL A 16 -34.65 -66.04 -11.87
C VAL A 16 -33.23 -65.44 -11.83
N ARG A 17 -32.22 -66.15 -12.36
CA ARG A 17 -30.83 -65.66 -12.37
C ARG A 17 -30.60 -64.53 -13.39
N TRP A 18 -31.37 -64.49 -14.47
CA TRP A 18 -31.25 -63.46 -15.51
C TRP A 18 -31.95 -62.16 -15.10
N VAL A 19 -33.10 -62.26 -14.44
CA VAL A 19 -33.85 -61.07 -13.97
C VAL A 19 -33.10 -60.34 -12.85
N ALA A 20 -32.46 -61.07 -11.93
CA ALA A 20 -31.65 -60.48 -10.88
C ALA A 20 -30.38 -59.78 -11.42
N GLY A 21 -29.76 -60.31 -12.48
CA GLY A 21 -28.59 -59.69 -13.12
C GLY A 21 -28.94 -58.39 -13.86
N LEU A 22 -30.08 -58.34 -14.55
CA LEU A 22 -30.52 -57.15 -15.27
C LEU A 22 -30.93 -55.99 -14.35
N ALA A 23 -31.55 -56.28 -13.20
CA ALA A 23 -31.90 -55.27 -12.21
C ALA A 23 -30.67 -54.59 -11.58
N LEU A 24 -29.57 -55.34 -11.40
CA LEU A 24 -28.34 -54.83 -10.80
C LEU A 24 -27.55 -53.93 -11.77
N ILE A 25 -27.62 -54.21 -13.08
CA ILE A 25 -26.99 -53.39 -14.12
C ILE A 25 -27.76 -52.07 -14.32
N PHE A 26 -29.10 -52.11 -14.25
CA PHE A 26 -29.91 -50.90 -14.37
C PHE A 26 -29.75 -49.96 -13.17
N GLY A 27 -29.55 -50.49 -11.96
CA GLY A 27 -29.30 -49.69 -10.76
C GLY A 27 -27.96 -48.94 -10.77
N LEU A 28 -26.93 -49.49 -11.41
CA LEU A 28 -25.63 -48.81 -11.56
C LEU A 28 -25.62 -47.73 -12.65
N ALA A 29 -26.51 -47.82 -13.64
CA ALA A 29 -26.56 -46.86 -14.75
C ALA A 29 -27.25 -45.54 -14.37
N THR A 30 -28.08 -45.52 -13.32
CA THR A 30 -28.80 -44.31 -12.89
C THR A 30 -28.07 -43.48 -11.85
N THR A 31 -27.00 -44.00 -11.22
CA THR A 31 -26.08 -43.21 -10.39
C THR A 31 -25.05 -42.50 -11.26
N GLY A 32 -25.53 -41.57 -12.08
CA GLY A 32 -24.67 -40.63 -12.78
C GLY A 32 -23.93 -39.75 -11.77
N CYS A 33 -22.60 -39.68 -11.88
CA CYS A 33 -21.76 -38.76 -11.13
C CYS A 33 -22.15 -37.30 -11.43
N HIS A 34 -23.06 -36.74 -10.64
CA HIS A 34 -23.18 -35.30 -10.52
C HIS A 34 -21.94 -34.81 -9.76
N THR A 35 -20.94 -34.31 -10.49
CA THR A 35 -19.90 -33.50 -9.85
C THR A 35 -20.59 -32.26 -9.27
N PRO A 36 -20.56 -32.04 -7.95
CA PRO A 36 -21.10 -30.80 -7.40
C PRO A 36 -20.32 -29.66 -8.03
N LYS A 37 -21.01 -28.73 -8.69
CA LYS A 37 -20.42 -27.45 -9.08
C LYS A 37 -20.12 -26.70 -7.78
N VAL A 38 -18.97 -26.97 -7.18
CA VAL A 38 -18.42 -26.16 -6.10
C VAL A 38 -18.34 -24.72 -6.61
N SER A 39 -18.97 -23.80 -5.88
CA SER A 39 -18.85 -22.36 -6.14
C SER A 39 -17.37 -21.98 -6.13
N HIS A 40 -17.01 -20.96 -6.90
CA HIS A 40 -15.63 -20.46 -6.95
C HIS A 40 -15.09 -20.14 -5.55
N GLU A 41 -15.95 -19.64 -4.65
CA GLU A 41 -15.67 -19.49 -3.21
C GLU A 41 -15.17 -20.78 -2.53
N ALA A 42 -15.83 -21.92 -2.78
CA ALA A 42 -15.49 -23.18 -2.13
C ALA A 42 -14.18 -23.80 -2.66
N LYS A 43 -13.77 -23.44 -3.90
CA LYS A 43 -12.47 -23.82 -4.48
C LYS A 43 -11.30 -22.99 -3.95
N MET A 44 -11.54 -21.73 -3.60
CA MET A 44 -10.51 -20.78 -3.19
C MET A 44 -10.18 -20.84 -1.70
N GLY A 45 -10.78 -21.76 -0.93
CA GLY A 45 -10.52 -21.87 0.49
C GLY A 45 -10.95 -20.63 1.30
N PRO A 46 -10.59 -20.59 2.60
CA PRO A 46 -10.85 -19.46 3.47
C PRO A 46 -10.25 -18.16 2.92
N VAL A 47 -10.87 -17.02 3.19
CA VAL A 47 -10.45 -15.70 2.64
C VAL A 47 -8.99 -15.36 2.96
N TYR A 48 -8.46 -15.84 4.08
CA TYR A 48 -7.08 -15.60 4.51
C TYR A 48 -6.02 -16.46 3.79
N ASP A 49 -6.43 -17.50 3.06
CA ASP A 49 -5.52 -18.44 2.36
C ASP A 49 -5.50 -18.18 0.83
N ARG A 50 -6.19 -17.12 0.39
CA ARG A 50 -6.25 -16.74 -1.02
C ARG A 50 -5.05 -15.87 -1.35
N PRO A 51 -4.31 -16.14 -2.45
CA PRO A 51 -3.27 -15.23 -2.91
C PRO A 51 -3.91 -13.88 -3.25
N PHE A 52 -3.28 -12.80 -2.81
CA PHE A 52 -3.76 -11.44 -3.09
C PHE A 52 -3.96 -11.25 -4.60
N PRO A 53 -5.05 -10.56 -5.03
CA PRO A 53 -5.18 -10.17 -6.42
C PRO A 53 -3.95 -9.37 -6.87
N LEU A 54 -3.48 -9.68 -8.08
CA LEU A 54 -2.36 -8.97 -8.68
C LEU A 54 -2.67 -7.47 -8.72
N GLY A 55 -1.77 -6.65 -8.17
CA GLY A 55 -1.96 -5.20 -8.08
C GLY A 55 -2.35 -4.69 -6.69
N GLN A 56 -2.98 -5.50 -5.81
CA GLN A 56 -3.42 -4.99 -4.50
C GLN A 56 -2.27 -4.43 -3.65
N VAL A 57 -1.09 -5.06 -3.70
CA VAL A 57 0.10 -4.58 -2.97
C VAL A 57 0.65 -3.30 -3.58
N THR A 58 0.63 -3.18 -4.91
CA THR A 58 1.10 -1.96 -5.58
C THR A 58 0.13 -0.81 -5.35
N ASP A 59 -1.17 -1.05 -5.47
CA ASP A 59 -2.21 -0.04 -5.28
C ASP A 59 -2.17 0.51 -3.85
N ALA A 60 -2.08 -0.37 -2.83
CA ALA A 60 -1.91 0.05 -1.45
C ALA A 60 -0.63 0.88 -1.23
N HIS A 61 0.46 0.57 -1.93
CA HIS A 61 1.69 1.36 -1.88
C HIS A 61 1.51 2.76 -2.50
N TRP A 62 0.87 2.85 -3.67
CA TRP A 62 0.57 4.13 -4.32
C TRP A 62 -0.39 5.00 -3.50
N GLU A 63 -1.44 4.40 -2.93
CA GLU A 63 -2.38 5.08 -2.03
C GLU A 63 -1.68 5.64 -0.79
N THR A 64 -0.77 4.87 -0.20
CA THR A 64 0.03 5.32 0.95
C THR A 64 0.91 6.50 0.57
N MET A 65 1.58 6.45 -0.58
CA MET A 65 2.41 7.56 -1.06
C MET A 65 1.59 8.81 -1.36
N GLN A 66 0.41 8.66 -1.97
CA GLN A 66 -0.50 9.79 -2.21
C GLN A 66 -0.98 10.42 -0.91
N THR A 67 -1.38 9.60 0.06
CA THR A 67 -1.83 10.06 1.38
C THR A 67 -0.71 10.79 2.13
N ASN A 68 0.52 10.26 2.08
CA ASN A 68 1.68 10.89 2.71
C ASN A 68 2.07 12.21 2.03
N ALA A 69 2.00 12.26 0.69
CA ALA A 69 2.24 13.50 -0.05
C ALA A 69 1.21 14.56 0.30
N GLU A 70 -0.07 14.17 0.42
CA GLU A 70 -1.12 15.08 0.85
C GLU A 70 -0.94 15.56 2.30
N ALA A 71 -0.50 14.68 3.20
CA ALA A 71 -0.20 15.06 4.58
C ALA A 71 1.00 16.02 4.68
N ALA A 72 1.98 15.91 3.78
CA ALA A 72 3.15 16.79 3.75
C ALA A 72 2.79 18.25 3.42
N ASP A 73 1.71 18.48 2.67
CA ASP A 73 1.19 19.83 2.39
C ASP A 73 0.66 20.55 3.65
N PHE A 74 0.56 19.88 4.81
CA PHE A 74 0.11 20.49 6.08
C PHE A 74 1.28 20.85 7.01
N ILE A 75 2.52 20.77 6.51
CA ILE A 75 3.73 21.09 7.25
C ILE A 75 4.19 22.51 6.87
N PHE A 76 4.23 23.41 7.86
CA PHE A 76 4.83 24.74 7.73
C PHE A 76 6.31 24.67 8.08
N PHE A 77 7.16 24.97 7.10
CA PHE A 77 8.61 24.94 7.25
C PHE A 77 9.19 26.28 7.73
N ASP A 78 10.43 26.26 8.23
CA ASP A 78 11.13 27.46 8.72
C ASP A 78 11.22 28.58 7.67
N HIS A 79 11.43 28.21 6.40
CA HIS A 79 11.55 29.16 5.29
C HIS A 79 10.24 29.87 4.92
N GLU A 80 9.10 29.43 5.46
CA GLU A 80 7.82 30.12 5.28
C GLU A 80 7.67 31.31 6.24
N PHE A 81 8.52 31.40 7.25
CA PHE A 81 8.60 32.49 8.20
C PHE A 81 9.74 33.46 7.86
N VAL A 82 9.59 34.71 8.29
CA VAL A 82 10.59 35.75 8.03
C VAL A 82 11.72 35.63 9.06
N GLY A 83 12.78 34.89 8.73
CA GLY A 83 13.95 34.73 9.61
C GLY A 83 13.58 34.18 10.99
N GLN A 84 14.19 34.71 12.06
CA GLN A 84 13.90 34.32 13.45
C GLN A 84 12.63 34.98 14.03
N THR A 85 11.62 35.22 13.20
CA THR A 85 10.35 35.81 13.64
C THR A 85 9.20 34.83 13.44
N ALA A 86 8.06 35.16 14.04
CA ALA A 86 6.81 34.42 13.87
C ALA A 86 5.98 34.93 12.69
N GLU A 87 6.46 35.94 11.94
CA GLU A 87 5.72 36.52 10.83
C GLU A 87 5.82 35.64 9.57
N LEU A 88 4.70 35.42 8.90
CA LEU A 88 4.64 34.64 7.67
C LEU A 88 5.06 35.46 6.44
N THR A 89 5.90 34.85 5.61
CA THR A 89 6.27 35.37 4.29
C THR A 89 5.07 35.43 3.35
N PRO A 90 5.14 36.18 2.23
CA PRO A 90 4.09 36.17 1.22
C PRO A 90 3.78 34.78 0.64
N LEU A 91 4.78 33.89 0.57
CA LEU A 91 4.58 32.50 0.15
C LEU A 91 3.90 31.68 1.24
N GLY A 92 4.37 31.79 2.49
CA GLY A 92 3.73 31.14 3.64
C GLY A 92 2.26 31.55 3.82
N ARG A 93 1.90 32.80 3.52
CA ARG A 93 0.49 33.24 3.51
C ARG A 93 -0.35 32.56 2.42
N LYS A 94 0.20 32.35 1.22
CA LYS A 94 -0.50 31.62 0.15
C LYS A 94 -0.67 30.15 0.53
N HIS A 95 0.36 29.55 1.14
CA HIS A 95 0.32 28.20 1.64
C HIS A 95 -0.75 28.03 2.74
N LEU A 96 -0.82 28.98 3.69
CA LEU A 96 -1.86 29.02 4.70
C LEU A 96 -3.27 29.07 4.11
N LEU A 97 -3.48 29.84 3.05
CA LEU A 97 -4.77 29.87 2.34
C LEU A 97 -5.10 28.52 1.68
N SER A 98 -4.14 27.85 1.06
CA SER A 98 -4.38 26.51 0.49
C SER A 98 -4.69 25.47 1.57
N VAL A 99 -4.02 25.54 2.72
CA VAL A 99 -4.30 24.70 3.88
C VAL A 99 -5.70 24.97 4.41
N ALA A 100 -6.08 26.24 4.59
CA ALA A 100 -7.39 26.63 5.11
C ALA A 100 -8.55 26.07 4.26
N LEU A 101 -8.42 26.10 2.93
CA LEU A 101 -9.42 25.56 2.01
C LEU A 101 -9.58 24.03 2.09
N ARG A 102 -8.53 23.32 2.50
CA ARG A 102 -8.52 21.85 2.55
C ARG A 102 -8.80 21.31 3.95
N LEU A 103 -8.59 22.11 4.99
CA LEU A 103 -8.65 21.69 6.40
C LEU A 103 -10.01 21.08 6.80
N GLU A 104 -11.10 21.52 6.17
CA GLU A 104 -12.44 20.99 6.40
C GLU A 104 -12.65 19.59 5.79
N HIS A 105 -11.91 19.26 4.74
CA HIS A 105 -12.09 18.02 3.98
C HIS A 105 -11.12 16.90 4.38
N VAL A 106 -10.00 17.27 5.00
CA VAL A 106 -8.96 16.30 5.38
C VAL A 106 -8.73 16.26 6.89
N PRO A 107 -8.44 15.07 7.46
CA PRO A 107 -8.21 14.90 8.89
C PRO A 107 -6.74 15.09 9.31
N PHE A 108 -5.90 15.68 8.47
CA PHE A 108 -4.46 15.81 8.76
C PHE A 108 -4.18 16.88 9.83
N PRO A 109 -3.19 16.65 10.72
CA PRO A 109 -2.72 17.67 11.65
C PRO A 109 -1.95 18.75 10.90
N ILE A 110 -1.98 19.97 11.43
CA ILE A 110 -1.12 21.05 10.95
C ILE A 110 0.17 20.97 11.75
N VAL A 111 1.30 20.78 11.07
CA VAL A 111 2.59 20.66 11.71
C VAL A 111 3.39 21.93 11.46
N ILE A 112 4.03 22.44 12.51
CA ILE A 112 4.96 23.56 12.41
C ILE A 112 6.32 23.03 12.74
N GLU A 113 7.24 23.21 11.80
CA GLU A 113 8.64 22.80 11.96
C GLU A 113 9.25 23.51 13.16
N GLU A 114 9.79 22.72 14.08
CA GLU A 114 10.57 23.24 15.19
C GLU A 114 11.87 23.88 14.71
N SER A 115 12.35 24.88 15.45
CA SER A 115 13.66 25.47 15.22
C SER A 115 14.76 24.38 15.23
N PRO A 116 15.85 24.54 14.45
CA PRO A 116 16.92 23.54 14.40
C PRO A 116 17.38 23.15 15.80
N ARG A 117 17.36 21.84 16.11
CA ARG A 117 17.70 21.27 17.43
C ARG A 117 16.86 21.80 18.61
N GLY A 118 15.69 22.37 18.35
CA GLY A 118 14.82 22.94 19.38
C GLY A 118 15.46 24.10 20.14
N GLU A 119 16.34 24.87 19.48
CA GLU A 119 17.09 25.95 20.12
C GLU A 119 16.19 27.06 20.69
N ASN A 120 15.02 27.31 20.09
CA ASN A 120 14.12 28.40 20.47
C ASN A 120 12.64 27.97 20.58
N PRO A 121 12.25 27.23 21.63
CA PRO A 121 10.88 26.74 21.79
C PRO A 121 9.84 27.87 21.92
N GLN A 122 10.25 29.03 22.43
CA GLN A 122 9.38 30.20 22.51
C GLN A 122 9.05 30.77 21.12
N LEU A 123 10.00 30.74 20.19
CA LEU A 123 9.78 31.18 18.81
C LEU A 123 8.83 30.23 18.11
N ASP A 124 9.00 28.93 18.31
CA ASP A 124 8.18 27.90 17.69
C ASP A 124 6.73 27.96 18.18
N GLU A 125 6.52 28.18 19.47
CA GLU A 125 5.18 28.42 20.02
C GLU A 125 4.57 29.74 19.51
N ASN A 126 5.37 30.80 19.34
CA ASN A 126 4.88 32.05 18.76
C ASN A 126 4.48 31.87 17.28
N ARG A 127 5.22 31.06 16.51
CA ARG A 127 4.88 30.67 15.13
C ARG A 127 3.57 29.90 15.10
N ARG A 128 3.41 28.94 16.02
CA ARG A 128 2.14 28.23 16.23
C ARG A 128 0.98 29.16 16.48
N GLN A 129 1.12 30.08 17.43
CA GLN A 129 0.06 31.03 17.72
C GLN A 129 -0.25 31.94 16.52
N THR A 130 0.75 32.33 15.73
CA THR A 130 0.54 33.15 14.53
C THR A 130 -0.29 32.39 13.49
N VAL A 131 0.06 31.14 13.19
CA VAL A 131 -0.70 30.30 12.24
C VAL A 131 -2.14 30.09 12.72
N VAL A 132 -2.32 29.73 14.00
CA VAL A 132 -3.65 29.57 14.62
C VAL A 132 -4.47 30.86 14.50
N ASN A 133 -3.88 32.00 14.85
CA ASN A 133 -4.56 33.29 14.82
C ASN A 133 -4.96 33.69 13.38
N GLN A 134 -4.10 33.43 12.39
CA GLN A 134 -4.41 33.72 11.00
C GLN A 134 -5.50 32.79 10.44
N LEU A 135 -5.45 31.49 10.76
CA LEU A 135 -6.51 30.55 10.35
C LEU A 135 -7.85 30.89 11.02
N ALA A 136 -7.84 31.30 12.30
CA ALA A 136 -9.05 31.76 12.98
C ALA A 136 -9.61 33.06 12.35
N GLN A 137 -8.76 33.95 11.85
CA GLN A 137 -9.20 35.14 11.11
C GLN A 137 -9.88 34.81 9.78
N LEU A 138 -9.59 33.64 9.19
CA LEU A 138 -10.26 33.13 7.99
C LEU A 138 -11.65 32.50 8.29
N GLY A 139 -12.06 32.46 9.56
CA GLY A 139 -13.39 31.98 9.98
C GLY A 139 -13.44 30.53 10.43
N LEU A 140 -12.29 29.85 10.52
CA LEU A 140 -12.20 28.49 11.04
C LEU A 140 -12.31 28.48 12.58
N ASP A 141 -12.89 27.42 13.13
CA ASP A 141 -13.08 27.29 14.58
C ASP A 141 -11.73 27.18 15.32
N ARG A 142 -11.48 28.10 16.24
CA ARG A 142 -10.18 28.24 16.92
C ARG A 142 -9.82 26.99 17.71
N GLN A 143 -10.79 26.39 18.38
CA GLN A 143 -10.62 25.21 19.23
C GLN A 143 -10.22 24.00 18.39
N MET A 144 -10.85 23.81 17.23
CA MET A 144 -10.47 22.76 16.27
C MET A 144 -9.02 22.95 15.79
N ILE A 145 -8.66 24.18 15.41
CA ILE A 145 -7.32 24.47 14.88
C ILE A 145 -6.26 24.23 15.97
N GLU A 146 -6.45 24.78 17.17
CA GLU A 146 -5.48 24.64 18.27
C GLU A 146 -5.20 23.17 18.63
N ALA A 147 -6.24 22.32 18.57
CA ALA A 147 -6.14 20.89 18.82
C ALA A 147 -5.44 20.12 17.68
N ARG A 148 -5.48 20.63 16.44
CA ARG A 148 -4.84 20.03 15.26
C ARG A 148 -3.44 20.55 14.99
N THR A 149 -3.10 21.74 15.49
CA THR A 149 -1.78 22.37 15.30
C THR A 149 -0.78 21.88 16.34
N VAL A 150 0.31 21.29 15.88
CA VAL A 150 1.41 20.79 16.72
C VAL A 150 2.75 21.30 16.22
N VAL A 151 3.67 21.55 17.16
CA VAL A 151 5.08 21.81 16.85
C VAL A 151 5.82 20.49 16.88
N ALA A 152 6.56 20.18 15.83
CA ALA A 152 7.33 18.94 15.72
C ALA A 152 8.56 19.10 14.82
N PRO A 153 9.57 18.23 14.97
CA PRO A 153 10.60 18.09 13.95
C PRO A 153 9.98 17.77 12.59
N ALA A 154 10.51 18.37 11.52
CA ALA A 154 10.13 18.00 10.17
C ALA A 154 10.50 16.52 9.92
N PHE A 155 9.53 15.72 9.44
CA PHE A 155 9.75 14.30 9.13
C PHE A 155 10.79 14.08 8.02
N THR A 156 10.97 15.08 7.18
CA THR A 156 12.04 15.20 6.22
C THR A 156 12.69 16.55 6.46
N GLU A 157 13.88 16.57 7.07
CA GLU A 157 14.66 17.81 7.15
C GLU A 157 14.80 18.36 5.72
N GLY A 158 14.34 19.59 5.50
CA GLY A 158 14.56 20.26 4.22
C GLY A 158 16.07 20.35 3.98
N LEU A 159 16.54 20.08 2.76
CA LEU A 159 17.94 20.36 2.41
C LEU A 159 18.20 21.84 2.73
N SER A 160 19.14 22.11 3.64
CA SER A 160 19.54 23.48 3.92
C SER A 160 20.01 24.14 2.61
N ALA A 161 19.93 25.46 2.49
CA ALA A 161 20.35 26.16 1.27
C ALA A 161 21.78 25.77 0.82
N ILE A 162 22.66 25.48 1.77
CA ILE A 162 24.04 25.03 1.54
C ILE A 162 24.09 23.57 1.05
N GLU A 163 23.30 22.67 1.66
CA GLU A 163 23.23 21.27 1.22
C GLU A 163 22.50 21.14 -0.13
N GLY A 164 21.50 21.97 -0.38
CA GLY A 164 20.80 22.08 -1.66
C GLY A 164 21.72 22.59 -2.76
N GLU A 165 22.54 23.61 -2.49
CA GLU A 165 23.59 24.08 -3.41
C GLU A 165 24.62 22.98 -3.69
N ALA A 166 25.11 22.31 -2.65
CA ALA A 166 26.07 21.20 -2.80
C ALA A 166 25.46 20.03 -3.59
N ALA A 167 24.19 19.67 -3.34
CA ALA A 167 23.47 18.66 -4.09
C ALA A 167 23.27 19.07 -5.55
N TYR A 168 22.91 20.33 -5.80
CA TYR A 168 22.78 20.89 -7.15
C TYR A 168 24.10 20.80 -7.93
N TYR A 169 25.20 21.32 -7.36
CA TYR A 169 26.52 21.21 -8.01
C TYR A 169 26.98 19.77 -8.17
N ARG A 170 26.66 18.88 -7.23
CA ARG A 170 27.01 17.47 -7.37
C ARG A 170 26.25 16.83 -8.54
N THR A 171 24.96 17.13 -8.73
CA THR A 171 24.22 16.63 -9.90
C THR A 171 24.69 17.24 -11.23
N LEU A 172 25.15 18.50 -11.23
CA LEU A 172 25.67 19.17 -12.43
C LEU A 172 27.12 18.76 -12.76
N MET A 173 27.96 18.51 -11.75
CA MET A 173 29.37 18.12 -11.89
C MET A 173 29.54 16.60 -12.09
N ASP A 174 28.64 15.76 -11.57
CA ASP A 174 28.52 14.33 -11.96
C ASP A 174 27.80 14.15 -13.31
N GLY A 175 27.33 15.26 -13.90
CA GLY A 175 26.79 15.36 -15.26
C GLY A 175 27.85 15.16 -16.35
N ASN A 176 28.64 14.10 -16.29
CA ASN A 176 29.35 13.57 -17.46
C ASN A 176 28.40 12.78 -18.39
N TYR A 177 27.19 13.29 -18.59
CA TYR A 177 26.25 12.82 -19.61
C TYR A 177 26.25 13.85 -20.74
N GLY A 178 27.29 13.84 -21.57
CA GLY A 178 27.26 14.64 -22.79
C GLY A 178 28.56 15.00 -23.48
N ASN A 179 29.74 14.53 -23.06
CA ASN A 179 30.95 14.71 -23.87
C ASN A 179 31.69 13.39 -24.05
N GLY A 180 31.58 12.85 -25.27
CA GLY A 180 32.27 11.64 -25.70
C GLY A 180 33.78 11.75 -25.46
N SER A 181 34.28 10.92 -24.55
CA SER A 181 35.70 10.61 -24.48
C SER A 181 35.85 9.10 -24.60
N TYR A 182 36.05 8.67 -25.85
CA TYR A 182 36.70 7.41 -26.15
C TYR A 182 38.03 7.36 -25.40
N GLY A 183 38.16 6.45 -24.43
CA GLY A 183 39.47 6.04 -23.91
C GLY A 183 39.53 5.88 -22.40
N GLY A 184 39.47 4.63 -21.92
CA GLY A 184 39.81 4.34 -20.53
C GLY A 184 39.19 3.06 -19.96
N LEU A 185 39.26 1.95 -20.69
CA LEU A 185 39.06 0.62 -20.11
C LEU A 185 40.09 0.38 -19.00
N GLY A 186 39.65 0.40 -17.75
CA GLY A 186 40.44 -0.15 -16.66
C GLY A 186 40.20 0.53 -15.32
N ARG A 187 39.32 -0.07 -14.51
CA ARG A 187 39.56 -0.42 -13.09
C ARG A 187 38.26 -0.93 -12.46
N GLY A 188 38.31 -2.16 -11.93
CA GLY A 188 37.44 -2.55 -10.81
C GLY A 188 36.57 -3.81 -10.97
N PHE A 189 37.10 -4.93 -11.47
CA PHE A 189 36.53 -6.25 -11.16
C PHE A 189 37.51 -7.00 -10.25
N GLY A 190 37.32 -6.84 -8.94
CA GLY A 190 38.01 -7.59 -7.90
C GLY A 190 37.45 -9.01 -7.81
N GLY A 191 38.31 -10.00 -8.03
CA GLY A 191 37.94 -11.40 -8.21
C GLY A 191 37.44 -12.13 -6.96
N TRP A 192 36.50 -13.04 -7.19
CA TRP A 192 36.18 -14.13 -6.27
C TRP A 192 37.08 -15.32 -6.62
N ARG A 193 38.00 -15.67 -5.71
CA ARG A 193 38.79 -16.90 -5.80
C ARG A 193 37.96 -18.07 -5.24
N ARG A 194 37.93 -19.17 -6.02
CA ARG A 194 37.55 -20.51 -5.58
C ARG A 194 38.58 -21.08 -4.62
#